data_AF-A0A2P5LJB8-F1
#
_entry.id   AF-A0A2P5LJB8-F1
#
_cell.length_a   1.000
_cell.length_b   1.000
_cell.length_c   1.000
_cell.angle_alpha   90.00
_cell.angle_beta   90.00
_cell.angle_gamma   90.00
#
_symmetry.space_group_name_H-M   'P 1'
#
loop_
_entity.id
_entity.type
_entity.pdbx_description
1 polymer ?
#
loop_
_entity_poly.entity_id
_entity_poly.type
_entity_poly.pdbx_seq_one_letter_code
_entity_poly.pdbx_strand_id
1 'polypeptide(L)'
;MRLTTTLLTSLLLSSAVSTAHASLIGPAADYNVFVFGNFTSANTDTEGNLAAGGNVNLQNYSVASQISGSAAQLVAGGTVSAVNGGVGNGQNGTIYTNSATSLTSFTATGGVLPQTLVDFSAAQSLYQGLSGDLAALAANGAASVLFGALNLTGSASGLNVFTVNGNDLTNTNTVNISVNPGSTVLINVTGSGQTFQNGQVFLNGVDASQVIYNFSDATSLTLAGSKNPFGTVLAPFANVSGGFGALDGQLIAQSFNGNIEFHNVLFTGELPASVPVPAAVWLFASALGLMRGVARKRSA
;
A
#
# COMPACT_ATOMS: atom_id res chain seq x y z
N MET A 1 -21.21 9.58 -66.36
CA MET A 1 -21.29 9.96 -64.93
C MET A 1 -21.60 8.71 -64.11
N ARG A 2 -20.59 8.08 -63.52
CA ARG A 2 -20.74 6.95 -62.58
C ARG A 2 -19.77 7.22 -61.43
N LEU A 3 -20.31 7.58 -60.26
CA LEU A 3 -19.52 7.80 -59.04
C LEU A 3 -19.07 6.44 -58.51
N THR A 4 -17.76 6.26 -58.37
CA THR A 4 -17.15 5.17 -57.61
C THR A 4 -17.06 5.58 -56.14
N THR A 5 -17.86 4.94 -55.28
CA THR A 5 -17.83 5.13 -53.82
C THR A 5 -16.76 4.22 -53.23
N THR A 6 -15.64 4.79 -52.79
CA THR A 6 -14.59 4.04 -52.10
C THR A 6 -14.96 3.89 -50.62
N LEU A 7 -15.28 2.67 -50.20
CA LEU A 7 -15.60 2.34 -48.80
C LEU A 7 -14.29 2.17 -48.03
N LEU A 8 -14.01 3.07 -47.08
CA LEU A 8 -12.84 2.97 -46.20
C LEU A 8 -13.21 2.09 -44.99
N THR A 9 -12.79 0.83 -44.99
CA THR A 9 -12.93 -0.06 -43.82
C THR A 9 -11.88 0.31 -42.77
N SER A 10 -12.31 0.91 -41.66
CA SER A 10 -11.47 1.13 -40.48
C SER A 10 -11.21 -0.21 -39.78
N LEU A 11 -9.97 -0.71 -39.85
CA LEU A 11 -9.53 -1.89 -39.11
C LEU A 11 -9.21 -1.46 -37.66
N LEU A 12 -10.13 -1.72 -36.74
CA LEU A 12 -9.87 -1.58 -35.31
C LEU A 12 -8.96 -2.72 -34.86
N LEU A 13 -7.65 -2.46 -34.72
CA LEU A 13 -6.75 -3.37 -34.02
C LEU A 13 -7.04 -3.26 -32.52
N SER A 14 -7.82 -4.19 -31.98
CA SER A 14 -7.91 -4.42 -30.53
C SER A 14 -6.62 -5.12 -30.08
N SER A 15 -5.58 -4.36 -29.74
CA SER A 15 -4.43 -4.93 -29.03
C SER A 15 -4.88 -5.31 -27.62
N ALA A 16 -4.96 -6.60 -27.33
CA ALA A 16 -5.12 -7.07 -25.96
C ALA A 16 -3.86 -6.63 -25.18
N VAL A 17 -4.02 -5.62 -24.32
CA VAL A 17 -2.94 -5.21 -23.41
C VAL A 17 -2.86 -6.32 -22.36
N SER A 18 -1.81 -7.14 -22.43
CA SER A 18 -1.47 -8.01 -21.31
C SER A 18 -0.96 -7.11 -20.19
N THR A 19 -1.71 -6.99 -19.10
CA THR A 19 -1.22 -6.33 -17.90
C THR A 19 -0.08 -7.18 -17.36
N ALA A 20 1.14 -6.62 -17.30
CA ALA A 20 2.20 -7.23 -16.51
C ALA A 20 1.75 -7.19 -15.04
N HIS A 21 2.06 -8.24 -14.28
CA HIS A 21 1.83 -8.28 -12.85
C HIS A 21 3.18 -8.23 -12.13
N ALA A 22 3.23 -7.56 -10.99
CA ALA A 22 4.41 -7.48 -10.15
C ALA A 22 4.04 -7.44 -8.66
N SER A 23 4.97 -7.89 -7.82
CA SER A 23 4.94 -7.66 -6.37
C SER A 23 4.93 -6.16 -6.03
N LEU A 24 4.70 -5.84 -4.75
CA LEU A 24 4.77 -4.48 -4.24
C LEU A 24 6.11 -3.84 -4.63
N ILE A 25 6.04 -2.73 -5.38
CA ILE A 25 7.22 -2.02 -5.86
C ILE A 25 7.70 -0.99 -4.84
N GLY A 26 8.99 -0.64 -4.93
CA GLY A 26 9.58 0.46 -4.17
C GLY A 26 10.05 0.08 -2.77
N PRO A 27 10.57 1.05 -2.00
CA PRO A 27 11.31 0.78 -0.78
C PRO A 27 10.47 0.17 0.34
N ALA A 28 9.15 0.35 0.39
CA ALA A 28 8.30 -0.22 1.45
C ALA A 28 8.13 -1.74 1.35
N ALA A 29 8.50 -2.37 0.22
CA ALA A 29 8.36 -3.82 0.03
C ALA A 29 9.14 -4.65 1.07
N ASP A 30 10.22 -4.09 1.62
CA ASP A 30 11.08 -4.75 2.62
C ASP A 30 10.75 -4.34 4.07
N TYR A 31 9.68 -3.59 4.30
CA TYR A 31 9.33 -3.04 5.61
C TYR A 31 7.92 -3.43 6.05
N ASN A 32 7.83 -3.91 7.28
CA ASN A 32 6.56 -4.21 7.93
C ASN A 32 5.78 -2.91 8.21
N VAL A 33 6.49 -1.84 8.57
CA VAL A 33 5.92 -0.50 8.71
C VAL A 33 6.75 0.51 7.91
N PHE A 34 6.08 1.25 7.03
CA PHE A 34 6.67 2.30 6.22
C PHE A 34 5.79 3.56 6.27
N VAL A 35 6.19 4.57 7.03
CA VAL A 35 5.46 5.84 7.12
C VAL A 35 6.27 7.01 6.59
N PHE A 36 5.62 7.97 5.92
CA PHE A 36 6.31 9.14 5.35
C PHE A 36 6.64 10.21 6.40
N GLY A 37 5.83 10.28 7.46
CA GLY A 37 5.96 11.20 8.59
C GLY A 37 6.43 10.50 9.85
N ASN A 38 5.90 10.92 10.99
CA ASN A 38 6.32 10.42 12.29
C ASN A 38 5.74 9.03 12.59
N PHE A 39 6.49 8.26 13.38
CA PHE A 39 6.03 7.02 13.99
C PHE A 39 6.17 7.13 15.51
N THR A 40 5.05 6.99 16.22
CA THR A 40 5.03 6.98 17.69
C THR A 40 4.29 5.75 18.20
N SER A 41 4.93 4.96 19.04
CA SER A 41 4.31 3.77 19.64
C SER A 41 4.95 3.36 20.96
N ALA A 42 4.20 2.60 21.78
CA ALA A 42 4.68 2.10 23.05
C ALA A 42 4.07 0.76 23.47
N ASN A 43 4.81 0.01 24.29
CA ASN A 43 4.37 -1.23 24.97
C ASN A 43 3.96 -2.37 24.02
N THR A 44 4.63 -2.49 22.88
CA THR A 44 4.37 -3.50 21.85
C THR A 44 5.59 -3.58 20.92
N ASP A 45 5.48 -4.17 19.75
CA ASP A 45 6.59 -4.33 18.81
C ASP A 45 6.15 -4.30 17.34
N THR A 46 7.14 -4.09 16.48
CA THR A 46 7.06 -4.41 15.05
C THR A 46 7.96 -5.61 14.83
N GLU A 47 7.38 -6.71 14.34
CA GLU A 47 8.13 -7.94 14.09
C GLU A 47 9.15 -7.79 12.96
N GLY A 48 8.82 -6.98 11.95
CA GLY A 48 9.68 -6.70 10.81
C GLY A 48 10.35 -5.32 10.83
N ASN A 49 10.99 -4.96 9.72
CA ASN A 49 11.69 -3.68 9.59
C ASN A 49 10.71 -2.50 9.64
N LEU A 50 11.18 -1.38 10.19
CA LEU A 50 10.41 -0.14 10.30
C LEU A 50 11.15 1.01 9.63
N ALA A 51 10.44 1.77 8.79
CA ALA A 51 10.91 3.01 8.19
C ALA A 51 9.92 4.16 8.46
N ALA A 52 10.43 5.30 8.93
CA ALA A 52 9.66 6.52 9.13
C ALA A 52 10.39 7.73 8.54
N GLY A 53 9.76 8.49 7.66
CA GLY A 53 10.38 9.67 7.06
C GLY A 53 10.54 10.85 8.03
N GLY A 54 9.76 10.85 9.11
CA GLY A 54 9.86 11.80 10.20
C GLY A 54 10.59 11.26 11.43
N ASN A 55 10.18 11.77 12.59
CA ASN A 55 10.72 11.34 13.89
C ASN A 55 10.13 9.99 14.32
N VAL A 56 10.95 9.20 15.01
CA VAL A 56 10.56 7.94 15.64
C VAL A 56 10.60 8.11 17.16
N ASN A 57 9.47 7.88 17.83
CA ASN A 57 9.38 7.92 19.29
C ASN A 57 8.82 6.61 19.86
N LEU A 58 9.66 5.88 20.60
CA LEU A 58 9.39 4.53 21.07
C LEU A 58 9.55 4.40 22.58
N GLN A 59 8.67 3.64 23.23
CA GLN A 59 8.78 3.33 24.65
C GLN A 59 8.35 1.88 24.94
N ASN A 60 9.19 1.09 25.62
CA ASN A 60 8.94 -0.33 25.86
C ASN A 60 8.60 -1.04 24.53
N TYR A 61 9.46 -0.86 23.52
CA TYR A 61 9.16 -1.22 22.13
C TYR A 61 10.31 -1.94 21.45
N SER A 62 10.02 -2.98 20.67
CA SER A 62 11.03 -3.65 19.83
C SER A 62 10.73 -3.44 18.35
N VAL A 63 11.76 -3.18 17.55
CA VAL A 63 11.66 -3.06 16.08
C VAL A 63 12.37 -4.25 15.46
N ALA A 64 11.82 -4.82 14.40
CA ALA A 64 12.38 -5.99 13.72
C ALA A 64 12.60 -7.17 14.68
N SER A 65 11.68 -7.38 15.63
CA SER A 65 11.82 -8.35 16.72
C SER A 65 11.98 -9.81 16.23
N GLN A 66 11.51 -10.11 15.00
CA GLN A 66 11.63 -11.43 14.36
C GLN A 66 12.73 -11.49 13.29
N ILE A 67 13.46 -10.41 13.03
CA ILE A 67 14.54 -10.37 12.03
C ILE A 67 15.90 -10.41 12.74
N SER A 68 16.79 -11.29 12.28
CA SER A 68 18.13 -11.46 12.88
C SER A 68 19.21 -10.70 12.12
N GLY A 69 20.24 -10.26 12.86
CA GLY A 69 21.46 -9.68 12.30
C GLY A 69 21.26 -8.35 11.57
N SER A 70 22.13 -8.06 10.60
CA SER A 70 22.16 -6.78 9.87
C SER A 70 20.97 -6.54 8.94
N ALA A 71 20.11 -7.56 8.73
CA ALA A 71 18.85 -7.42 8.01
C ALA A 71 17.77 -6.71 8.84
N ALA A 72 17.93 -6.63 10.17
CA ALA A 72 17.03 -5.93 11.08
C ALA A 72 17.34 -4.43 11.11
N GLN A 73 16.36 -3.62 10.73
CA GLN A 73 16.56 -2.21 10.45
C GLN A 73 15.44 -1.36 11.04
N LEU A 74 15.86 -0.27 11.69
CA LEU A 74 15.04 0.89 11.99
C LEU A 74 15.57 2.06 11.15
N VAL A 75 14.76 2.63 10.27
CA VAL A 75 15.12 3.76 9.42
C VAL A 75 14.31 4.99 9.80
N ALA A 76 14.98 6.11 10.07
CA ALA A 76 14.34 7.37 10.39
C ALA A 76 14.93 8.52 9.54
N GLY A 77 14.06 9.30 8.88
CA GLY A 77 14.45 10.56 8.25
C GLY A 77 14.65 11.70 9.27
N GLY A 78 13.96 11.63 10.41
CA GLY A 78 14.07 12.53 11.54
C GLY A 78 14.84 11.94 12.73
N THR A 79 14.60 12.50 13.92
CA THR A 79 15.24 12.05 15.16
C THR A 79 14.71 10.69 15.62
N VAL A 80 15.52 9.96 16.38
CA VAL A 80 15.11 8.72 17.05
C VAL A 80 15.18 8.93 18.56
N SER A 81 14.04 8.79 19.24
CA SER A 81 13.94 8.79 20.71
C SER A 81 13.35 7.47 21.16
N ALA A 82 14.13 6.64 21.85
CA ALA A 82 13.70 5.30 22.23
C ALA A 82 14.09 4.94 23.65
N VAL A 83 13.13 4.41 24.42
CA VAL A 83 13.30 4.02 25.82
C VAL A 83 12.87 2.57 26.00
N ASN A 84 13.71 1.72 26.59
CA ASN A 84 13.46 0.29 26.85
C ASN A 84 13.08 -0.52 25.60
N GLY A 85 14.00 -1.31 25.07
CA GLY A 85 13.75 -2.21 23.94
C GLY A 85 14.94 -2.35 23.02
N GLY A 86 14.72 -2.56 21.73
CA GLY A 86 15.82 -2.62 20.77
C GLY A 86 15.42 -2.87 19.32
N VAL A 87 16.44 -3.00 18.47
CA VAL A 87 16.28 -3.34 17.05
C VAL A 87 16.84 -4.73 16.78
N GLY A 88 16.06 -5.59 16.14
CA GLY A 88 16.45 -6.94 15.75
C GLY A 88 16.22 -7.99 16.85
N ASN A 89 16.06 -9.23 16.43
CA ASN A 89 16.07 -10.40 17.32
C ASN A 89 17.43 -10.47 18.04
N GLY A 90 17.39 -10.47 19.37
CA GLY A 90 18.58 -10.37 20.21
C GLY A 90 19.23 -8.97 20.20
N GLN A 91 18.51 -7.94 19.73
CA GLN A 91 18.96 -6.54 19.68
C GLN A 91 20.16 -6.28 18.75
N ASN A 92 20.33 -7.13 17.73
CA ASN A 92 21.49 -7.10 16.81
C ASN A 92 21.29 -6.28 15.52
N GLY A 93 20.20 -5.53 15.44
CA GLY A 93 19.89 -4.68 14.31
C GLY A 93 20.61 -3.32 14.35
N THR A 94 20.31 -2.52 13.33
CA THR A 94 20.93 -1.22 13.10
C THR A 94 19.87 -0.13 12.99
N ILE A 95 20.18 1.05 13.54
CA ILE A 95 19.39 2.27 13.36
C ILE A 95 20.04 3.11 12.26
N TYR A 96 19.25 3.55 11.28
CA TYR A 96 19.70 4.44 10.20
C TYR A 96 19.02 5.80 10.34
N THR A 97 19.79 6.83 10.69
CA THR A 97 19.31 8.23 10.72
C THR A 97 20.47 9.20 10.47
N ASN A 98 20.16 10.34 9.85
CA ASN A 98 21.08 11.48 9.72
C ASN A 98 20.83 12.55 10.81
N SER A 99 19.95 12.26 11.77
CA SER A 99 19.52 13.18 12.83
C SER A 99 19.95 12.68 14.22
N ALA A 100 19.67 13.49 15.26
CA ALA A 100 19.97 13.12 16.64
C ALA A 100 19.26 11.84 17.08
N THR A 101 19.97 11.03 17.88
CA THR A 101 19.47 9.78 18.45
C THR A 101 19.61 9.81 19.98
N SER A 102 18.51 9.54 20.69
CA SER A 102 18.44 9.49 22.15
C SER A 102 17.93 8.12 22.59
N LEU A 103 18.82 7.27 23.10
CA LEU A 103 18.51 5.89 23.49
C LEU A 103 18.71 5.73 25.00
N THR A 104 17.68 5.25 25.70
CA THR A 104 17.76 4.95 27.14
C THR A 104 17.32 3.51 27.35
N SER A 105 18.23 2.63 27.76
CA SER A 105 17.95 1.18 27.87
C SER A 105 17.37 0.57 26.58
N PHE A 106 17.72 1.17 25.43
CA PHE A 106 17.29 0.72 24.12
C PHE A 106 18.52 0.32 23.31
N THR A 107 18.56 -0.92 22.82
CA THR A 107 19.78 -1.52 22.26
C THR A 107 19.66 -1.80 20.77
N ALA A 108 20.67 -1.37 20.00
CA ALA A 108 20.90 -1.79 18.63
C ALA A 108 22.41 -2.04 18.48
N THR A 109 22.87 -3.28 18.63
CA THR A 109 24.32 -3.59 18.65
C THR A 109 24.96 -3.42 17.27
N GLY A 110 24.17 -3.40 16.20
CA GLY A 110 24.58 -2.97 14.86
C GLY A 110 24.84 -1.46 14.74
N GLY A 111 24.57 -0.69 15.79
CA GLY A 111 24.91 0.72 15.91
C GLY A 111 23.92 1.68 15.24
N VAL A 112 24.32 2.95 15.20
CA VAL A 112 23.62 4.02 14.48
C VAL A 112 24.46 4.39 13.27
N LEU A 113 23.90 4.28 12.07
CA LEU A 113 24.56 4.55 10.80
C LEU A 113 23.85 5.68 10.03
N PRO A 114 24.56 6.35 9.08
CA PRO A 114 23.94 7.33 8.21
C PRO A 114 22.79 6.73 7.40
N GLN A 115 21.68 7.44 7.31
CA GLN A 115 20.54 7.02 6.51
C GLN A 115 20.79 7.35 5.04
N THR A 116 20.84 6.31 4.22
CA THR A 116 20.96 6.38 2.75
C THR A 116 20.03 5.40 2.04
N LEU A 117 19.22 4.66 2.81
CA LEU A 117 18.45 3.51 2.34
C LEU A 117 17.15 3.90 1.63
N VAL A 118 16.56 5.02 2.03
CA VAL A 118 15.21 5.42 1.61
C VAL A 118 15.16 6.90 1.27
N ASP A 119 14.74 7.22 0.06
CA ASP A 119 14.25 8.55 -0.31
C ASP A 119 12.75 8.61 0.01
N PHE A 120 12.39 9.16 1.16
CA PHE A 120 10.99 9.20 1.61
C PHE A 120 10.10 10.10 0.75
N SER A 121 10.67 11.13 0.10
CA SER A 121 9.89 12.02 -0.78
C SER A 121 9.52 11.31 -2.08
N ALA A 122 10.50 10.64 -2.69
CA ALA A 122 10.27 9.81 -3.87
C ALA A 122 9.33 8.63 -3.55
N ALA A 123 9.54 7.97 -2.41
CA ALA A 123 8.68 6.87 -1.95
C ALA A 123 7.23 7.33 -1.73
N GLN A 124 7.02 8.49 -1.10
CA GLN A 124 5.69 9.05 -0.89
C GLN A 124 4.97 9.30 -2.21
N SER A 125 5.65 9.94 -3.17
CA SER A 125 5.10 10.18 -4.50
C SER A 125 4.73 8.86 -5.22
N LEU A 126 5.60 7.85 -5.10
CA LEU A 126 5.38 6.53 -5.68
C LEU A 126 4.14 5.84 -5.09
N TYR A 127 4.01 5.78 -3.77
CA TYR A 127 2.89 5.07 -3.14
C TYR A 127 1.56 5.82 -3.24
N GLN A 128 1.59 7.15 -3.30
CA GLN A 128 0.42 7.97 -3.64
C GLN A 128 -0.05 7.70 -5.08
N GLY A 129 0.88 7.64 -6.03
CA GLY A 129 0.59 7.27 -7.41
C GLY A 129 0.02 5.85 -7.52
N LEU A 130 0.69 4.87 -6.90
CA LEU A 130 0.22 3.48 -6.86
C LEU A 130 -1.19 3.37 -6.25
N SER A 131 -1.45 4.04 -5.13
CA SER A 131 -2.76 4.04 -4.50
C SER A 131 -3.85 4.60 -5.42
N GLY A 132 -3.55 5.66 -6.18
CA GLY A 132 -4.44 6.20 -7.21
C GLY A 132 -4.69 5.24 -8.37
N ASP A 133 -3.63 4.61 -8.89
CA ASP A 133 -3.72 3.64 -9.99
C ASP A 133 -4.56 2.42 -9.59
N LEU A 134 -4.35 1.90 -8.37
CA LEU A 134 -5.13 0.78 -7.82
C LEU A 134 -6.60 1.16 -7.62
N ALA A 135 -6.87 2.39 -7.15
CA ALA A 135 -8.24 2.89 -6.98
C ALA A 135 -9.00 3.02 -8.30
N ALA A 136 -8.30 3.24 -9.42
CA ALA A 136 -8.88 3.32 -10.76
C ALA A 136 -9.25 1.95 -11.37
N LEU A 137 -8.80 0.83 -10.77
CA LEU A 137 -9.13 -0.51 -11.25
C LEU A 137 -10.62 -0.81 -11.03
N ALA A 138 -11.28 -1.27 -12.10
CA ALA A 138 -12.68 -1.69 -12.02
C ALA A 138 -12.82 -2.92 -11.12
N ALA A 139 -13.81 -2.89 -10.22
CA ALA A 139 -14.16 -4.04 -9.42
C ALA A 139 -14.57 -5.23 -10.32
N ASN A 140 -14.05 -6.41 -10.01
CA ASN A 140 -14.39 -7.66 -10.68
C ASN A 140 -14.87 -8.74 -9.70
N GLY A 141 -14.84 -8.46 -8.39
CA GLY A 141 -15.48 -9.25 -7.34
C GLY A 141 -16.76 -8.59 -6.81
N ALA A 142 -17.58 -9.36 -6.12
CA ALA A 142 -18.82 -8.89 -5.52
C ALA A 142 -18.63 -8.55 -4.03
N ALA A 143 -19.10 -7.37 -3.63
CA ALA A 143 -19.18 -6.93 -2.24
C ALA A 143 -20.65 -6.82 -1.79
N SER A 144 -20.97 -7.33 -0.61
CA SER A 144 -22.31 -7.17 -0.02
C SER A 144 -22.25 -7.08 1.51
N VAL A 145 -23.19 -6.35 2.11
CA VAL A 145 -23.38 -6.32 3.56
C VAL A 145 -24.63 -7.11 3.91
N LEU A 146 -24.47 -8.15 4.74
CA LEU A 146 -25.57 -9.00 5.16
C LEU A 146 -25.41 -9.39 6.63
N PHE A 147 -26.46 -9.18 7.43
CA PHE A 147 -26.49 -9.50 8.87
C PHE A 147 -25.29 -8.97 9.66
N GLY A 148 -24.79 -7.77 9.31
CA GLY A 148 -23.64 -7.15 9.96
C GLY A 148 -22.26 -7.66 9.48
N ALA A 149 -22.21 -8.49 8.44
CA ALA A 149 -20.96 -8.92 7.80
C ALA A 149 -20.78 -8.26 6.43
N LEU A 150 -19.58 -7.72 6.17
CA LEU A 150 -19.10 -7.35 4.84
C LEU A 150 -18.54 -8.59 4.16
N ASN A 151 -19.18 -9.04 3.08
CA ASN A 151 -18.81 -10.24 2.33
C ASN A 151 -18.22 -9.85 0.98
N LEU A 152 -16.97 -10.24 0.75
CA LEU A 152 -16.21 -10.02 -0.48
C LEU A 152 -15.98 -11.38 -1.14
N THR A 153 -16.59 -11.59 -2.30
CA THR A 153 -16.52 -12.85 -3.05
C THR A 153 -15.95 -12.64 -4.45
N GLY A 154 -14.86 -13.32 -4.76
CA GLY A 154 -14.16 -13.24 -6.04
C GLY A 154 -13.92 -14.61 -6.66
N SER A 155 -13.88 -14.69 -7.99
CA SER A 155 -13.68 -15.93 -8.74
C SER A 155 -12.55 -15.83 -9.77
N ALA A 156 -11.85 -14.69 -9.84
CA ALA A 156 -10.69 -14.56 -10.70
C ALA A 156 -9.52 -15.38 -10.11
N SER A 157 -8.79 -16.08 -10.97
CA SER A 157 -7.57 -16.83 -10.59
C SER A 157 -6.36 -15.93 -10.38
N GLY A 158 -6.38 -14.71 -10.93
CA GLY A 158 -5.34 -13.69 -10.77
C GLY A 158 -5.71 -12.66 -9.72
N LEU A 159 -6.10 -11.45 -10.15
CA LEU A 159 -6.46 -10.35 -9.27
C LEU A 159 -7.99 -10.26 -9.07
N ASN A 160 -8.42 -10.27 -7.81
CA ASN A 160 -9.78 -9.94 -7.39
C ASN A 160 -9.81 -8.51 -6.83
N VAL A 161 -10.55 -7.63 -7.48
CA VAL A 161 -10.71 -6.21 -7.13
C VAL A 161 -12.11 -5.99 -6.56
N PHE A 162 -12.16 -5.42 -5.36
CA PHE A 162 -13.38 -5.04 -4.67
C PHE A 162 -13.40 -3.54 -4.45
N THR A 163 -14.57 -2.92 -4.58
CA THR A 163 -14.82 -1.55 -4.10
C THR A 163 -15.73 -1.63 -2.87
N VAL A 164 -15.30 -1.06 -1.77
CA VAL A 164 -15.99 -1.10 -0.47
C VAL A 164 -16.24 0.33 0.00
N ASN A 165 -17.46 0.61 0.44
CA ASN A 165 -17.74 1.85 1.15
C ASN A 165 -17.08 1.78 2.54
N GLY A 166 -16.25 2.75 2.90
CA GLY A 166 -15.57 2.76 4.19
C GLY A 166 -16.52 2.74 5.40
N ASN A 167 -17.75 3.25 5.26
CA ASN A 167 -18.77 3.13 6.29
C ASN A 167 -19.20 1.67 6.52
N ASP A 168 -19.22 0.84 5.48
CA ASP A 168 -19.53 -0.59 5.62
C ASP A 168 -18.40 -1.29 6.36
N LEU A 169 -17.13 -0.97 6.04
CA LEU A 169 -15.98 -1.49 6.78
C LEU A 169 -16.03 -1.11 8.27
N THR A 170 -16.41 0.13 8.56
CA THR A 170 -16.45 0.69 9.92
C THR A 170 -17.59 0.12 10.77
N ASN A 171 -18.76 -0.12 10.17
CA ASN A 171 -19.98 -0.47 10.89
C ASN A 171 -20.30 -1.97 10.89
N THR A 172 -19.64 -2.77 10.04
CA THR A 172 -19.79 -4.23 10.05
C THR A 172 -18.96 -4.85 11.15
N ASN A 173 -19.42 -5.98 11.68
CA ASN A 173 -18.71 -6.72 12.70
C ASN A 173 -17.75 -7.76 12.11
N THR A 174 -18.01 -8.18 10.87
CA THR A 174 -17.21 -9.22 10.21
C THR A 174 -16.83 -8.78 8.81
N VAL A 175 -15.60 -9.08 8.39
CA VAL A 175 -15.17 -9.00 6.99
C VAL A 175 -14.84 -10.41 6.51
N ASN A 176 -15.63 -10.95 5.60
CA ASN A 176 -15.38 -12.25 4.99
C ASN A 176 -14.81 -12.05 3.59
N ILE A 177 -13.62 -12.58 3.33
CA ILE A 177 -12.97 -12.55 2.02
C ILE A 177 -12.88 -13.99 1.52
N SER A 178 -13.55 -14.29 0.41
CA SER A 178 -13.55 -15.62 -0.20
C SER A 178 -13.21 -15.51 -1.68
N VAL A 179 -12.06 -16.05 -2.06
CA VAL A 179 -11.54 -16.02 -3.42
C VAL A 179 -10.94 -17.38 -3.81
N ASN A 180 -10.56 -17.55 -5.08
CA ASN A 180 -9.86 -18.75 -5.52
C ASN A 180 -8.44 -18.83 -4.93
N PRO A 181 -7.93 -20.03 -4.58
CA PRO A 181 -6.57 -20.24 -4.12
C PRO A 181 -5.50 -19.62 -5.02
N GLY A 182 -4.51 -18.96 -4.41
CA GLY A 182 -3.36 -18.38 -5.11
C GLY A 182 -3.63 -17.03 -5.79
N SER A 183 -4.83 -16.48 -5.64
CA SER A 183 -5.19 -15.16 -6.19
C SER A 183 -4.67 -14.00 -5.32
N THR A 184 -4.70 -12.78 -5.86
CA THR A 184 -4.43 -11.53 -5.13
C THR A 184 -5.74 -10.80 -4.86
N VAL A 185 -5.86 -10.17 -3.69
CA VAL A 185 -7.04 -9.42 -3.28
C VAL A 185 -6.70 -7.94 -3.11
N LEU A 186 -7.33 -7.10 -3.93
CA LEU A 186 -7.32 -5.65 -3.79
C LEU A 186 -8.68 -5.17 -3.29
N ILE A 187 -8.70 -4.48 -2.16
CA ILE A 187 -9.90 -3.88 -1.58
C ILE A 187 -9.72 -2.36 -1.60
N ASN A 188 -10.33 -1.71 -2.58
CA ASN A 188 -10.40 -0.25 -2.66
C ASN A 188 -11.48 0.24 -1.69
N VAL A 189 -11.06 0.87 -0.60
CA VAL A 189 -11.95 1.41 0.43
C VAL A 189 -12.16 2.91 0.18
N THR A 190 -13.39 3.32 -0.05
CA THR A 190 -13.73 4.71 -0.34
C THR A 190 -14.06 5.50 0.92
N GLY A 191 -13.86 6.82 0.86
CA GLY A 191 -14.18 7.76 1.93
C GLY A 191 -12.95 8.24 2.72
N SER A 192 -13.08 9.39 3.37
CA SER A 192 -11.94 10.17 3.89
C SER A 192 -11.44 9.79 5.30
N GLY A 193 -12.21 9.02 6.07
CA GLY A 193 -11.85 8.65 7.43
C GLY A 193 -12.55 7.37 7.86
N GLN A 194 -11.78 6.30 8.13
CA GLN A 194 -12.33 4.98 8.46
C GLN A 194 -11.83 4.49 9.80
N THR A 195 -12.62 3.64 10.45
CA THR A 195 -12.22 2.97 11.69
C THR A 195 -12.34 1.46 11.50
N PHE A 196 -11.22 0.76 11.64
CA PHE A 196 -11.18 -0.70 11.66
C PHE A 196 -11.49 -1.18 13.09
N GLN A 197 -12.72 -1.65 13.32
CA GLN A 197 -13.21 -1.99 14.66
C GLN A 197 -14.28 -3.08 14.67
N ASN A 198 -14.55 -3.58 15.87
CA ASN A 198 -15.73 -4.34 16.31
C ASN A 198 -15.96 -5.68 15.60
N GLY A 199 -14.93 -6.51 15.51
CA GLY A 199 -15.08 -7.95 15.28
C GLY A 199 -13.90 -8.55 14.53
N GLN A 200 -14.12 -9.26 13.42
CA GLN A 200 -13.06 -10.14 12.88
C GLN A 200 -13.01 -10.17 11.34
N VAL A 201 -11.81 -10.41 10.82
CA VAL A 201 -11.57 -10.70 9.40
C VAL A 201 -11.40 -12.21 9.23
N PHE A 202 -12.05 -12.78 8.21
CA PHE A 202 -11.89 -14.17 7.80
C PHE A 202 -11.44 -14.23 6.35
N LEU A 203 -10.38 -14.99 6.08
CA LEU A 203 -9.83 -15.22 4.75
C LEU A 203 -10.09 -16.66 4.32
N ASN A 204 -10.57 -16.85 3.10
CA ASN A 204 -10.75 -18.14 2.45
C ASN A 204 -10.16 -18.09 1.03
N GLY A 205 -9.22 -19.00 0.76
CA GLY A 205 -8.47 -19.09 -0.50
C GLY A 205 -7.18 -18.24 -0.54
N VAL A 206 -6.97 -17.34 0.41
CA VAL A 206 -5.74 -16.54 0.51
C VAL A 206 -5.33 -16.37 1.97
N ASP A 207 -4.10 -15.93 2.20
CA ASP A 207 -3.64 -15.42 3.49
C ASP A 207 -3.42 -13.90 3.44
N ALA A 208 -3.04 -13.32 4.58
CA ALA A 208 -2.84 -11.88 4.71
C ALA A 208 -1.76 -11.32 3.76
N SER A 209 -0.77 -12.11 3.36
CA SER A 209 0.29 -11.65 2.44
C SER A 209 -0.24 -11.36 1.03
N GLN A 210 -1.44 -11.83 0.69
CA GLN A 210 -2.04 -11.65 -0.64
C GLN A 210 -3.17 -10.60 -0.66
N VAL A 211 -3.44 -9.96 0.49
CA VAL A 211 -4.50 -8.95 0.64
C VAL A 211 -3.88 -7.56 0.75
N ILE A 212 -4.41 -6.61 -0.02
CA ILE A 212 -4.11 -5.19 0.12
C ILE A 212 -5.41 -4.37 0.26
N TYR A 213 -5.50 -3.60 1.34
CA TYR A 213 -6.51 -2.57 1.54
C TYR A 213 -5.94 -1.24 1.05
N ASN A 214 -6.52 -0.70 -0.01
CA ASN A 214 -6.13 0.58 -0.59
C ASN A 214 -7.10 1.68 -0.13
N PHE A 215 -6.58 2.65 0.60
CA PHE A 215 -7.30 3.81 1.11
C PHE A 215 -6.83 5.08 0.39
N SER A 216 -7.21 5.22 -0.88
CA SER A 216 -6.75 6.33 -1.74
C SER A 216 -7.27 7.70 -1.32
N ASP A 217 -8.44 7.74 -0.69
CA ASP A 217 -9.13 8.99 -0.34
C ASP A 217 -8.99 9.34 1.15
N ALA A 218 -8.45 8.41 1.95
CA ALA A 218 -8.41 8.56 3.40
C ALA A 218 -7.34 9.56 3.84
N THR A 219 -7.72 10.50 4.68
CA THR A 219 -6.79 11.41 5.38
C THR A 219 -6.62 11.04 6.86
N SER A 220 -7.49 10.16 7.36
CA SER A 220 -7.35 9.50 8.65
C SER A 220 -7.78 8.02 8.59
N LEU A 221 -7.15 7.20 9.42
CA LEU A 221 -7.54 5.80 9.62
C LEU A 221 -7.28 5.43 11.07
N THR A 222 -8.26 4.81 11.73
CA THR A 222 -8.10 4.33 13.10
C THR A 222 -8.09 2.81 13.13
N LEU A 223 -7.01 2.21 13.62
CA LEU A 223 -6.90 0.80 13.93
C LEU A 223 -7.26 0.62 15.40
N ALA A 224 -8.56 0.43 15.68
CA ALA A 224 -9.07 0.49 17.04
C ALA A 224 -8.63 -0.70 17.91
N GLY A 225 -8.28 -1.83 17.28
CA GLY A 225 -7.83 -3.04 17.96
C GLY A 225 -8.91 -4.06 18.28
N SER A 226 -10.19 -3.68 18.17
CA SER A 226 -11.32 -4.62 18.31
C SER A 226 -11.62 -5.40 17.03
N LYS A 227 -10.85 -5.15 15.96
CA LYS A 227 -10.79 -5.92 14.72
C LYS A 227 -9.40 -5.73 14.12
N ASN A 228 -8.62 -6.80 14.01
CA ASN A 228 -7.29 -6.74 13.42
C ASN A 228 -7.40 -6.81 11.88
N PRO A 229 -6.75 -5.89 11.13
CA PRO A 229 -6.63 -6.03 9.68
C PRO A 229 -5.72 -7.20 9.32
N PHE A 230 -6.13 -8.02 8.35
CA PHE A 230 -5.31 -9.08 7.74
C PHE A 230 -4.98 -8.67 6.30
N GLY A 231 -3.81 -8.10 6.10
CA GLY A 231 -3.37 -7.58 4.81
C GLY A 231 -2.54 -6.31 4.90
N THR A 232 -1.91 -5.96 3.79
CA THR A 232 -1.23 -4.67 3.66
C THR A 232 -2.24 -3.52 3.65
N VAL A 233 -2.04 -2.53 4.51
CA VAL A 233 -2.78 -1.28 4.55
C VAL A 233 -1.99 -0.22 3.79
N LEU A 234 -2.44 0.12 2.57
CA LEU A 234 -1.91 1.20 1.75
C LEU A 234 -2.80 2.44 1.93
N ALA A 235 -2.37 3.35 2.79
CA ALA A 235 -3.10 4.57 3.15
C ALA A 235 -2.17 5.81 3.08
N PRO A 236 -1.58 6.12 1.91
CA PRO A 236 -0.43 7.00 1.79
C PRO A 236 -0.72 8.48 2.08
N PHE A 237 -1.99 8.85 2.21
CA PHE A 237 -2.44 10.19 2.61
C PHE A 237 -2.95 10.24 4.05
N ALA A 238 -3.11 9.10 4.72
CA ALA A 238 -3.79 9.01 6.00
C ALA A 238 -2.84 9.07 7.19
N ASN A 239 -3.15 9.94 8.16
CA ASN A 239 -2.58 9.83 9.49
C ASN A 239 -3.28 8.68 10.21
N VAL A 240 -2.52 7.65 10.57
CA VAL A 240 -3.06 6.43 11.16
C VAL A 240 -2.92 6.49 12.67
N SER A 241 -4.01 6.23 13.38
CA SER A 241 -3.99 6.06 14.83
C SER A 241 -4.22 4.61 15.21
N GLY A 242 -3.61 4.19 16.31
CA GLY A 242 -3.76 2.84 16.87
C GLY A 242 -4.25 2.88 18.32
N GLY A 243 -5.01 1.86 18.72
CA GLY A 243 -5.45 1.67 20.11
C GLY A 243 -4.71 0.53 20.81
N PHE A 244 -5.07 -0.68 20.43
CA PHE A 244 -4.54 -1.97 20.90
C PHE A 244 -4.68 -3.00 19.76
N GLY A 245 -4.43 -4.28 20.04
CA GLY A 245 -4.55 -5.34 19.03
C GLY A 245 -3.35 -5.38 18.10
N ALA A 246 -3.57 -5.89 16.89
CA ALA A 246 -2.49 -6.12 15.93
C ALA A 246 -2.91 -5.79 14.49
N LEU A 247 -1.90 -5.63 13.64
CA LEU A 247 -2.03 -5.66 12.19
C LEU A 247 -1.19 -6.85 11.68
N ASP A 248 -1.86 -7.80 11.03
CA ASP A 248 -1.23 -8.93 10.34
C ASP A 248 -1.00 -8.55 8.88
N GLY A 249 0.12 -7.89 8.58
CA GLY A 249 0.34 -7.26 7.27
C GLY A 249 1.41 -6.19 7.27
N GLN A 250 1.42 -5.33 6.26
CA GLN A 250 2.25 -4.12 6.23
C GLN A 250 1.42 -2.86 6.45
N LEU A 251 2.04 -1.81 6.99
CA LEU A 251 1.47 -0.47 7.01
C LEU A 251 2.28 0.47 6.11
N ILE A 252 1.64 1.06 5.10
CA ILE A 252 2.21 2.10 4.24
C ILE A 252 1.33 3.35 4.36
N ALA A 253 1.78 4.37 5.10
CA ALA A 253 0.90 5.49 5.48
C ALA A 253 1.59 6.86 5.63
N GLN A 254 0.80 7.92 5.80
CA GLN A 254 1.34 9.26 6.06
C GLN A 254 2.07 9.32 7.40
N SER A 255 1.48 8.78 8.47
CA SER A 255 2.08 8.73 9.80
C SER A 255 1.41 7.67 10.64
N PHE A 256 2.01 7.32 11.77
CA PHE A 256 1.39 6.42 12.76
C PHE A 256 1.55 6.94 14.19
N ASN A 257 0.48 6.87 14.97
CA ASN A 257 0.47 7.15 16.41
C ASN A 257 -0.46 6.17 17.14
N GLY A 258 0.08 5.27 17.95
CA GLY A 258 -0.73 4.34 18.73
C GLY A 258 0.04 3.11 19.19
N ASN A 259 -0.65 2.18 19.84
CA ASN A 259 -0.03 1.03 20.51
C ASN A 259 -0.61 -0.28 19.99
N ILE A 260 -0.29 -0.65 18.75
CA ILE A 260 -0.67 -1.94 18.16
C ILE A 260 0.59 -2.72 17.80
N GLU A 261 0.47 -4.05 17.84
CA GLU A 261 1.51 -4.96 17.36
C GLU A 261 1.46 -5.02 15.83
N PHE A 262 2.62 -5.06 15.18
CA PHE A 262 2.71 -5.30 13.74
C PHE A 262 3.36 -6.68 13.53
N HIS A 263 2.58 -7.65 13.07
CA HIS A 263 3.11 -8.95 12.69
C HIS A 263 3.71 -8.88 11.29
N ASN A 264 4.84 -9.54 11.08
CA ASN A 264 5.64 -9.37 9.87
C ASN A 264 5.11 -10.19 8.69
N VAL A 265 4.00 -9.75 8.10
CA VAL A 265 3.40 -10.35 6.91
C VAL A 265 3.54 -9.40 5.73
N LEU A 266 4.65 -9.52 5.00
CA LEU A 266 4.93 -8.72 3.81
C LEU A 266 4.03 -9.14 2.64
N PHE A 267 3.65 -8.19 1.79
CA PHE A 267 2.83 -8.46 0.62
C PHE A 267 3.59 -9.28 -0.42
N THR A 268 3.00 -10.39 -0.86
CA THR A 268 3.54 -11.28 -1.89
C THR A 268 2.62 -11.44 -3.09
N GLY A 269 1.47 -10.75 -3.07
CA GLY A 269 0.52 -10.74 -4.18
C GLY A 269 1.05 -10.02 -5.43
N GLU A 270 0.26 -10.09 -6.49
CA GLU A 270 0.62 -9.67 -7.84
C GLU A 270 -0.30 -8.54 -8.29
N LEU A 271 0.18 -7.30 -8.19
CA LEU A 271 -0.53 -6.10 -8.60
C LEU A 271 -0.27 -5.79 -10.09
N PRO A 272 -1.21 -5.11 -10.79
CA PRO A 272 -0.95 -4.67 -12.14
C PRO A 272 0.24 -3.71 -12.14
N ALA A 273 1.19 -3.95 -13.03
CA ALA A 273 2.27 -3.00 -13.27
C ALA A 273 1.67 -1.68 -13.73
N SER A 274 2.15 -0.56 -13.19
CA SER A 274 1.83 0.75 -13.73
C SER A 274 2.32 0.82 -15.17
N VAL A 275 1.39 0.81 -16.13
CA VAL A 275 1.73 0.94 -17.54
C VAL A 275 1.94 2.43 -17.81
N PRO A 276 3.15 2.89 -18.21
CA PRO A 276 3.30 4.25 -18.71
C PRO A 276 2.35 4.38 -19.90
N VAL A 277 1.47 5.39 -19.90
CA VAL A 277 0.55 5.64 -21.01
C VAL A 277 1.34 5.55 -22.32
N PRO A 278 1.03 4.59 -23.22
CA PRO A 278 1.88 4.38 -24.37
C PRO A 278 2.05 5.68 -25.16
N ALA A 279 3.28 5.98 -25.58
CA ALA A 279 3.61 7.11 -26.44
C ALA A 279 2.75 7.19 -27.73
N ALA A 280 1.97 6.15 -28.02
CA ALA A 280 0.90 6.11 -29.01
C ALA A 280 -0.08 7.30 -28.89
N VAL A 281 -0.43 7.77 -27.69
CA VAL A 281 -1.33 8.93 -27.53
C VAL A 281 -0.71 10.22 -28.10
N TRP A 282 0.60 10.39 -27.95
CA TRP A 282 1.35 11.50 -28.56
C TRP A 282 1.59 11.31 -30.07
N LEU A 283 1.74 10.06 -30.53
CA LEU A 283 1.84 9.72 -31.96
C LEU A 283 0.52 9.97 -32.71
N PHE A 284 -0.63 9.67 -32.11
CA PHE A 284 -1.93 9.96 -32.72
C PHE A 284 -2.24 11.48 -32.71
N ALA A 285 -1.86 12.20 -31.66
CA ALA A 285 -1.99 13.66 -31.61
C ALA A 285 -1.13 14.36 -32.67
N SER A 286 0.09 13.88 -32.92
CA SER A 286 0.99 14.41 -33.96
C SER A 286 0.53 14.05 -35.38
N ALA A 287 -0.01 12.84 -35.60
CA ALA A 287 -0.59 12.44 -36.88
C ALA A 287 -1.84 13.28 -37.27
N LEU A 288 -2.69 13.64 -36.30
CA LEU A 288 -3.83 14.53 -36.55
C LEU A 288 -3.41 15.99 -36.81
N GLY A 289 -2.32 16.44 -36.17
CA GLY A 289 -1.73 17.77 -36.41
C GLY A 289 -1.12 17.91 -37.81
N LEU A 290 -0.44 16.87 -38.30
CA LEU A 290 0.16 16.83 -39.64
C LEU A 290 -0.90 16.87 -40.77
N MET A 291 -2.06 16.22 -40.60
CA MET A 291 -3.14 16.27 -41.59
C MET A 291 -3.80 17.66 -41.71
N ARG A 292 -3.86 18.44 -40.62
CA ARG A 292 -4.34 19.84 -40.67
C ARG A 292 -3.34 20.80 -41.32
N GLY A 293 -2.04 20.52 -41.22
CA GLY A 293 -0.99 21.32 -41.85
C GLY A 293 -0.93 21.18 -43.37
N VAL A 294 -1.21 19.99 -43.90
CA VAL A 294 -1.19 19.73 -45.35
C VAL A 294 -2.42 20.31 -46.05
N ALA A 295 -3.59 20.35 -45.39
CA ALA A 295 -4.82 20.92 -45.96
C ALA A 295 -4.77 22.45 -46.15
N ARG A 296 -3.92 23.18 -45.41
CA ARG A 296 -3.79 24.64 -45.52
C ARG A 296 -2.83 25.14 -46.61
N LYS A 297 -2.05 24.27 -47.25
CA LYS A 297 -1.03 24.65 -48.23
C LYS A 297 -1.46 24.55 -49.70
N ARG A 298 -2.75 24.33 -49.99
CA ARG A 298 -3.29 24.28 -51.35
C ARG A 298 -4.43 25.29 -51.54
N SER A 299 -4.09 26.58 -51.45
CA SER A 299 -4.82 27.69 -52.06
C SER A 299 -3.85 28.83 -52.31
N ALA A 300 -3.22 28.79 -53.48
CA ALA A 300 -2.65 29.94 -54.20
C ALA A 300 -2.99 29.72 -55.68
#